data_AF-A0A3D4JHK0-F1
#
_entry.id   AF-A0A3D4JHK0-F1
#
_cell.length_a   1.000
_cell.length_b   1.000
_cell.length_c   1.000
_cell.angle_alpha   90.00
_cell.angle_beta   90.00
_cell.angle_gamma   90.00
#
_symmetry.space_group_name_H-M   'P 1'
#
loop_
_entity.id
_entity.type
_entity.pdbx_description
1 polymer ?
#
loop_
_entity_poly.entity_id
_entity_poly.type
_entity_poly.pdbx_seq_one_letter_code
_entity_poly.pdbx_strand_id
1 'polypeptide(L)'
;GVAVGTVNWHLKRLIAKGAVKVSRAERKKLRYIITPEGLALRARLAIDYVERSFSVYRRTRQKVKDNITKIRKAGFDSVRIVGTGDVADICKLTCLEQGIKVVNEKNIPTFVVDGYKIKLEGLE
;
A
#
# COMPACT_ATOMS: atom_id res chain seq x y z
N GLY A 1 -8.57 -20.96 -10.47
CA GLY A 1 -8.64 -20.36 -11.82
C GLY A 1 -9.68 -19.26 -11.86
N VAL A 2 -9.65 -18.37 -12.85
CA VAL A 2 -10.67 -17.29 -13.02
C VAL A 2 -11.81 -17.79 -13.90
N ALA A 3 -13.05 -17.50 -13.54
CA ALA A 3 -14.22 -17.88 -14.33
C ALA A 3 -14.23 -17.16 -15.70
N VAL A 4 -14.50 -17.91 -16.78
CA VAL A 4 -14.48 -17.40 -18.16
C VAL A 4 -15.48 -16.25 -18.35
N GLY A 5 -16.63 -16.32 -17.68
CA GLY A 5 -17.64 -15.25 -17.70
C GLY A 5 -17.10 -13.91 -17.18
N THR A 6 -16.34 -13.94 -16.08
CA THR A 6 -15.73 -12.74 -15.48
C THR A 6 -14.72 -12.11 -16.43
N VAL A 7 -13.85 -12.94 -17.04
CA VAL A 7 -12.87 -12.46 -18.03
C VAL A 7 -13.57 -11.82 -19.24
N ASN A 8 -14.58 -12.50 -19.78
CA ASN A 8 -15.32 -11.98 -20.94
C ASN A 8 -16.04 -10.66 -20.63
N TRP A 9 -16.59 -10.52 -19.41
CA TRP A 9 -17.19 -9.27 -18.97
C TRP A 9 -16.17 -8.12 -18.91
N HIS A 10 -14.99 -8.35 -18.32
CA HIS A 10 -13.93 -7.34 -18.28
C HIS A 10 -13.44 -6.96 -19.67
N LEU A 11 -13.25 -7.93 -20.57
CA LEU A 11 -12.83 -7.67 -21.94
C LEU A 11 -13.87 -6.82 -22.69
N LYS A 12 -15.16 -7.18 -22.62
CA LYS A 12 -16.23 -6.38 -23.23
C LYS A 12 -16.24 -4.95 -22.70
N ARG A 13 -16.03 -4.76 -21.40
CA ARG A 13 -15.95 -3.43 -20.78
C ARG A 13 -14.75 -2.63 -21.24
N LEU A 14 -13.58 -3.26 -21.37
CA LEU A 14 -12.37 -2.59 -21.88
C LEU A 14 -12.51 -2.22 -23.36
N ILE A 15 -13.21 -3.04 -24.15
CA ILE A 15 -13.55 -2.74 -25.54
C ILE A 15 -14.51 -1.56 -25.63
N ALA A 16 -15.59 -1.56 -24.83
CA ALA A 16 -16.56 -0.46 -24.80
C ALA A 16 -15.92 0.87 -24.38
N LYS A 17 -14.86 0.85 -23.57
CA LYS A 17 -14.09 2.02 -23.15
C LYS A 17 -12.99 2.43 -24.14
N GLY A 18 -12.84 1.72 -25.26
CA GLY A 18 -11.81 1.99 -26.26
C GLY A 18 -10.38 1.63 -25.85
N ALA A 19 -10.16 1.02 -24.69
CA ALA A 19 -8.83 0.64 -24.20
C ALA A 19 -8.29 -0.63 -24.87
N VAL A 20 -9.19 -1.47 -25.39
CA VAL A 20 -8.87 -2.71 -26.11
C VAL A 20 -9.65 -2.74 -27.40
N LYS A 21 -8.98 -3.05 -28.51
CA LYS A 21 -9.61 -3.34 -29.80
C LYS A 21 -9.59 -4.84 -30.03
N VAL A 22 -10.71 -5.38 -30.52
CA VAL A 22 -10.80 -6.77 -30.96
C VAL A 22 -10.87 -6.82 -32.49
N SER A 23 -10.09 -7.71 -33.09
CA SER A 23 -10.18 -8.04 -34.52
C SER A 23 -10.20 -9.56 -34.71
N ARG A 24 -10.75 -10.03 -35.84
CA ARG A 24 -10.65 -11.43 -36.21
C ARG A 24 -9.28 -11.67 -36.84
N ALA A 25 -8.52 -12.61 -36.30
CA ALA A 25 -7.30 -13.11 -36.92
C ALA A 25 -7.61 -14.25 -37.90
N GLU A 26 -8.52 -15.15 -37.51
CA GLU A 26 -9.01 -16.27 -38.31
C GLU A 26 -10.49 -16.53 -37.97
N ARG A 27 -11.17 -17.43 -38.70
CA ARG A 27 -12.60 -17.76 -38.45
C ARG A 27 -12.90 -18.14 -36.99
N LYS A 28 -11.98 -18.83 -36.31
CA LYS A 28 -12.12 -19.27 -34.91
C LYS A 28 -11.17 -18.54 -33.93
N LYS A 29 -10.43 -17.51 -34.38
CA LYS A 29 -9.45 -16.80 -33.54
C LYS A 29 -9.67 -15.30 -33.51
N LEU A 30 -9.78 -14.76 -32.29
CA LEU A 30 -9.83 -13.32 -32.02
C LEU A 30 -8.43 -12.83 -31.61
N ARG A 31 -8.11 -11.61 -32.03
CA ARG A 31 -6.92 -10.86 -31.62
C ARG A 31 -7.36 -9.65 -30.79
N TYR A 32 -6.80 -9.52 -29.60
CA TYR A 32 -7.04 -8.37 -28.72
C TYR A 32 -5.78 -7.51 -28.70
N ILE A 33 -5.94 -6.22 -28.97
CA ILE A 33 -4.84 -5.26 -29.09
C ILE A 33 -5.14 -4.11 -28.13
N ILE A 34 -4.17 -3.73 -27.31
CA ILE A 34 -4.25 -2.52 -26.49
C ILE A 34 -4.11 -1.32 -27.42
N THR A 35 -5.08 -0.42 -27.39
CA THR A 35 -5.06 0.80 -28.20
C THR A 35 -4.08 1.84 -27.63
N PRO A 36 -3.68 2.87 -28.40
CA PRO A 36 -2.90 3.98 -27.84
C PRO A 36 -3.56 4.61 -26.60
N GLU A 37 -4.89 4.75 -26.60
CA GLU A 37 -5.66 5.24 -25.45
C GLU A 37 -5.59 4.28 -24.26
N GLY A 38 -5.64 2.97 -24.52
CA GLY A 38 -5.48 1.94 -23.50
C GLY A 38 -4.08 1.91 -22.90
N LEU A 39 -3.05 2.17 -23.72
CA LEU A 39 -1.68 2.27 -23.25
C LEU A 39 -1.49 3.51 -22.37
N ALA A 40 -2.03 4.67 -22.80
CA ALA A 40 -2.03 5.89 -22.01
C ALA A 40 -2.78 5.72 -20.68
N LEU A 41 -3.93 5.03 -20.69
CA LEU A 41 -4.66 4.69 -19.47
C LEU A 41 -3.83 3.80 -18.55
N ARG A 42 -3.16 2.77 -19.08
CA ARG A 42 -2.29 1.90 -18.28
C ARG A 42 -1.15 2.69 -17.63
N ALA A 43 -0.51 3.59 -18.38
CA ALA A 43 0.55 4.45 -17.86
C ALA A 43 0.03 5.34 -16.72
N ARG A 44 -1.15 5.96 -16.90
CA ARG A 44 -1.80 6.77 -15.86
C ARG A 44 -2.11 5.94 -14.61
N LEU A 45 -2.71 4.76 -14.75
CA LEU A 45 -3.01 3.88 -13.63
C LEU A 45 -1.74 3.43 -12.88
N ALA A 46 -0.62 3.25 -13.58
CA ALA A 46 0.66 2.95 -12.94
C ALA A 46 1.18 4.13 -12.11
N ILE A 47 1.08 5.35 -12.64
CA ILE A 47 1.42 6.58 -11.90
C ILE A 47 0.52 6.73 -10.68
N ASP A 48 -0.80 6.62 -10.86
CA ASP A 48 -1.80 6.72 -9.78
C ASP A 48 -1.53 5.70 -8.67
N TYR A 49 -1.13 4.48 -9.03
CA TYR A 49 -0.76 3.44 -8.08
C TYR A 49 0.47 3.83 -7.25
N VAL A 50 1.51 4.34 -7.90
CA VAL A 50 2.73 4.80 -7.22
C VAL A 50 2.43 5.97 -6.29
N GLU A 51 1.69 6.98 -6.76
CA GLU A 51 1.29 8.14 -5.96
C GLU A 51 0.47 7.73 -4.73
N ARG A 52 -0.50 6.83 -4.91
CA ARG A 52 -1.31 6.31 -3.81
C ARG A 52 -0.47 5.53 -2.80
N SER A 53 0.48 4.73 -3.27
CA SER A 53 1.42 3.99 -2.42
C SER A 53 2.27 4.95 -1.57
N PHE A 54 2.82 6.01 -2.18
CA PHE A 54 3.56 7.04 -1.45
C PHE A 54 2.68 7.82 -0.48
N SER A 55 1.42 8.09 -0.82
CA SER A 55 0.47 8.74 0.10
C SER A 55 0.22 7.92 1.35
N VAL A 56 0.05 6.59 1.21
CA VAL A 56 -0.05 5.67 2.35
C VAL A 56 1.22 5.71 3.19
N TYR A 57 2.40 5.58 2.57
CA TYR A 57 3.69 5.68 3.26
C TYR A 57 3.82 6.98 4.06
N ARG A 58 3.57 8.14 3.43
CA ARG A 58 3.69 9.47 4.08
C ARG A 58 2.74 9.61 5.26
N ARG A 59 1.48 9.18 5.10
CA ARG A 59 0.47 9.22 6.19
C ARG A 59 0.87 8.33 7.36
N THR A 60 1.34 7.12 7.08
CA THR A 60 1.82 6.18 8.10
C THR A 60 3.01 6.76 8.85
N ARG A 61 4.02 7.28 8.12
CA ARG A 61 5.19 7.93 8.72
C ARG A 61 4.81 9.12 9.60
N GLN A 62 3.85 9.96 9.16
CA GLN A 62 3.38 11.07 9.98
C GLN A 62 2.74 10.59 11.29
N LYS A 63 1.85 9.59 11.25
CA LYS A 63 1.24 9.02 12.46
C LYS A 63 2.28 8.48 13.44
N VAL A 64 3.33 7.83 12.94
CA VAL A 64 4.43 7.33 13.78
C VAL A 64 5.17 8.49 14.43
N LYS A 65 5.48 9.57 13.69
CA LYS A 65 6.11 10.78 14.25
C LYS A 65 5.27 11.44 15.35
N ASP A 66 3.96 11.55 15.13
CA ASP A 66 3.03 12.11 16.11
C ASP A 66 3.03 11.28 17.39
N ASN A 67 3.04 9.96 17.26
CA ASN A 67 3.12 9.03 18.38
C ASN A 67 4.48 9.06 19.08
N ILE A 68 5.59 9.16 18.34
CA ILE A 68 6.93 9.34 18.92
C ILE A 68 7.00 10.61 19.78
N THR A 69 6.33 11.67 19.35
CA THR A 69 6.27 12.91 20.14
C THR A 69 5.56 12.67 21.48
N LYS A 70 4.51 11.83 21.52
CA LYS A 70 3.85 11.42 22.76
C LYS A 70 4.77 10.56 23.65
N ILE A 71 5.46 9.59 23.05
CA ILE A 71 6.44 8.72 23.73
C ILE A 71 7.52 9.56 24.42
N ARG A 72 8.10 10.53 23.70
CA ARG A 72 9.11 11.44 24.25
C ARG A 72 8.56 12.32 25.38
N LYS A 73 7.33 12.84 25.23
CA LYS A 73 6.67 13.62 26.30
C LYS A 73 6.44 12.80 27.57
N ALA A 74 6.23 11.49 27.43
CA ALA A 74 6.14 10.57 28.56
C ALA A 74 7.51 10.12 29.12
N GLY A 75 8.63 10.64 28.58
CA GLY A 75 9.97 10.37 29.09
C GLY A 75 10.66 9.13 28.53
N PHE A 76 10.06 8.46 27.53
CA PHE A 76 10.64 7.25 26.92
C PHE A 76 11.54 7.60 25.72
N ASP A 77 12.68 6.91 25.60
CA ASP A 77 13.63 6.98 24.47
C ASP A 77 13.56 5.74 23.55
N SER A 78 12.70 4.80 23.91
CA SER A 78 12.63 3.46 23.35
C SER A 78 11.17 3.06 23.11
N VAL A 79 10.98 2.16 22.14
CA VAL A 79 9.66 1.66 21.75
C VAL A 79 9.77 0.21 21.33
N ARG A 80 8.72 -0.56 21.60
CA ARG A 80 8.56 -1.90 21.06
C ARG A 80 7.66 -1.89 19.83
N ILE A 81 7.93 -2.75 18.85
CA ILE A 81 7.08 -2.88 17.65
C ILE A 81 6.60 -4.33 17.55
N VAL A 82 5.28 -4.52 17.53
CA VAL A 82 4.62 -5.81 17.36
C VAL A 82 3.80 -5.78 16.07
N GLY A 83 4.13 -6.68 15.15
CA GLY A 83 3.47 -6.80 13.85
C GLY A 83 4.47 -6.99 12.72
N THR A 84 3.96 -7.25 11.51
CA THR A 84 4.75 -7.55 10.32
C THR A 84 4.24 -6.77 9.10
N GLY A 85 5.03 -6.79 8.02
CA GLY A 85 4.70 -6.12 6.76
C GLY A 85 5.18 -4.67 6.69
N ASP A 86 4.88 -4.02 5.56
CA ASP A 86 5.45 -2.72 5.19
C ASP A 86 5.24 -1.64 6.24
N VAL A 87 4.10 -1.65 6.93
CA VAL A 87 3.78 -0.65 7.95
C VAL A 87 4.65 -0.82 9.19
N ALA A 88 4.95 -2.07 9.58
CA ALA A 88 5.87 -2.34 10.67
C ALA A 88 7.30 -1.87 10.31
N ASP A 89 7.71 -2.04 9.05
CA ASP A 89 9.02 -1.59 8.60
C ASP A 89 9.09 -0.05 8.50
N ILE A 90 8.02 0.62 8.07
CA ILE A 90 7.89 2.08 8.16
C ILE A 90 8.02 2.55 9.61
N CYS A 91 7.40 1.85 10.56
CA CYS A 91 7.52 2.18 11.99
C CYS A 91 8.98 2.07 12.46
N LYS A 92 9.66 0.95 12.17
CA LYS A 92 11.06 0.73 12.53
C LYS A 92 11.97 1.82 11.96
N LEU A 93 11.87 2.06 10.65
CA LEU A 93 12.67 3.07 9.96
C LEU A 93 12.43 4.47 10.53
N THR A 94 11.16 4.83 10.74
CA THR A 94 10.81 6.14 11.31
C THR A 94 11.33 6.30 12.74
N CYS A 95 11.29 5.24 13.56
CA CYS A 95 11.85 5.28 14.91
C CYS A 95 13.37 5.51 14.88
N LEU A 96 14.09 4.77 14.02
CA LEU A 96 15.53 4.94 13.83
C LEU A 96 15.89 6.35 13.38
N GLU A 97 15.18 6.91 12.40
CA GLU A 97 15.38 8.29 11.92
C GLU A 97 15.10 9.35 12.99
N GLN A 98 14.19 9.05 13.92
CA GLN A 98 13.89 9.93 15.05
C GLN A 98 14.75 9.59 16.29
N GLY A 99 15.74 8.69 16.19
CA GLY A 99 16.59 8.33 17.32
C GLY A 99 15.87 7.65 18.48
N ILE A 100 14.71 7.02 18.24
CA ILE A 100 14.02 6.16 19.20
C ILE A 100 14.54 4.74 19.04
N LYS A 101 15.00 4.11 20.12
CA LYS A 101 15.50 2.74 20.09
C LYS A 101 14.35 1.75 19.96
N VAL A 102 14.43 0.83 19.00
CA VAL A 102 13.47 -0.27 18.88
C VAL A 102 13.95 -1.46 19.72
N VAL A 103 13.19 -1.84 20.74
CA VAL A 103 13.55 -2.88 21.71
C VAL A 103 12.41 -3.89 21.89
N ASN A 104 12.68 -5.05 22.49
CA ASN A 104 11.70 -6.13 22.68
C ASN A 104 11.18 -6.24 24.13
N GLU A 105 11.37 -5.22 24.95
CA GLU A 105 10.98 -5.20 26.36
C GLU A 105 9.46 -5.01 26.54
N LYS A 106 8.89 -5.46 27.67
CA LYS A 106 7.43 -5.45 27.91
C LYS A 106 6.91 -4.17 28.58
N ASN A 107 7.75 -3.40 29.27
CA ASN A 107 7.35 -2.21 30.06
C ASN A 107 7.58 -0.88 29.31
N ILE A 108 7.63 -0.93 27.98
CA ILE A 108 7.94 0.22 27.14
C ILE A 108 6.77 0.43 26.17
N PRO A 109 6.45 1.69 25.77
CA PRO A 109 5.43 1.96 24.78
C PRO A 109 5.56 1.05 23.56
N THR A 110 4.43 0.51 23.09
CA THR A 110 4.41 -0.50 22.04
C THR A 110 3.58 -0.04 20.85
N PHE A 111 4.17 -0.04 19.66
CA PHE A 111 3.44 0.04 18.41
C PHE A 111 2.88 -1.32 18.02
N VAL A 112 1.56 -1.44 18.00
CA VAL A 112 0.85 -2.62 17.49
C VAL A 112 0.38 -2.34 16.07
N VAL A 113 0.89 -3.13 15.12
CA VAL A 113 0.62 -2.99 13.69
C VAL A 113 -0.29 -4.13 13.23
N ASP A 114 -1.46 -3.76 12.71
CA ASP A 114 -2.43 -4.67 12.10
C ASP A 114 -2.80 -4.17 10.70
N GLY A 115 -2.19 -4.80 9.68
CA GLY A 115 -2.26 -4.35 8.30
C GLY A 115 -1.81 -2.90 8.14
N TYR A 116 -2.75 -1.99 7.83
CA TYR A 116 -2.49 -0.55 7.66
C TYR A 116 -2.78 0.30 8.91
N LYS A 117 -3.17 -0.33 10.03
CA LYS A 117 -3.49 0.37 11.28
C LYS A 117 -2.31 0.28 12.23
N ILE A 118 -2.02 1.40 12.88
CA ILE A 118 -1.02 1.49 13.96
C ILE A 118 -1.75 1.95 15.22
N LYS A 119 -1.59 1.19 16.30
CA LYS A 119 -2.00 1.57 17.65
C LYS A 119 -0.76 1.75 18.52
N LEU A 120 -0.86 2.64 19.49
CA LEU A 120 0.16 2.88 20.50
C LEU A 120 -0.42 2.45 21.85
N GLU A 121 0.23 1.50 22.50
CA GLU A 121 -0.15 0.93 23.79
C GLU A 121 0.95 1.16 24.83
N GLY A 122 0.63 1.09 26.12
CA GLY A 122 1.60 1.29 27.21
C GLY A 122 1.95 2.75 27.52
N LEU A 123 1.10 3.68 27.08
CA LEU A 123 1.09 5.08 27.51
C LEU A 123 -0.27 5.36 28.16
N GLU A 124 -0.48 4.79 29.35
CA GLU A 124 -1.55 5.18 30.28
C GLU A 124 -0.94 5.94 31.45
#